data_AF-A0A3D3L5U6-F1
#
_entry.id   AF-A0A3D3L5U6-F1
#
_cell.length_a   1.000
_cell.length_b   1.000
_cell.length_c   1.000
_cell.angle_alpha   90.00
_cell.angle_beta   90.00
_cell.angle_gamma   90.00
#
_symmetry.space_group_name_H-M   'P 1'
#
loop_
_entity.id
_entity.type
_entity.pdbx_description
1 polymer ?
#
loop_
_entity_poly.entity_id
_entity_poly.type
_entity_poly.pdbx_seq_one_letter_code
_entity_poly.pdbx_strand_id
1 'polypeptide(L)'
;MTKAMIHQRLRRLLLPMTAIVFACLIPSCGSRPGAAIADPAFAKVAGVLEANCVHCHGDNRLSHMPPINDSAELARLVGSNAWIVPGKPERSRFFQVVTFGDAIPGAMPPTGHAIARQDVAILRHWITEGARIPEGRIISFHPRGKRPRSE
;
A
#
# COMPACT_ATOMS: atom_id res chain seq x y z
N MET A 1 63.27 68.40 -8.80
CA MET A 1 62.23 69.11 -8.01
C MET A 1 60.97 68.26 -8.05
N THR A 2 60.41 67.95 -6.87
CA THR A 2 59.01 67.54 -6.54
C THR A 2 58.44 66.25 -7.16
N LYS A 3 57.84 65.25 -6.48
CA LYS A 3 57.24 65.03 -5.13
C LYS A 3 57.25 63.50 -4.90
N ALA A 4 57.74 62.91 -3.81
CA ALA A 4 57.31 62.94 -2.41
C ALA A 4 55.99 62.19 -2.11
N MET A 5 56.15 60.98 -1.53
CA MET A 5 55.45 60.36 -0.39
C MET A 5 53.91 60.21 -0.46
N ILE A 6 53.35 58.99 -0.48
CA ILE A 6 53.25 58.00 0.62
C ILE A 6 52.62 58.60 1.90
N HIS A 7 51.58 57.91 2.37
CA HIS A 7 50.83 58.06 3.63
C HIS A 7 49.49 58.82 3.57
N GLN A 8 48.40 58.04 3.46
CA GLN A 8 47.22 58.27 4.28
C GLN A 8 46.75 56.92 4.85
N ARG A 9 47.14 56.65 6.10
CA ARG A 9 46.29 56.70 7.31
C ARG A 9 45.44 55.43 7.47
N LEU A 10 46.11 54.47 8.09
CA LEU A 10 45.61 53.52 9.09
C LEU A 10 44.19 53.85 9.63
N ARG A 11 43.25 52.92 9.48
CA ARG A 11 42.18 52.70 10.47
C ARG A 11 41.76 51.24 10.43
N ARG A 12 42.50 50.46 11.22
CA ARG A 12 42.10 49.14 11.70
C ARG A 12 40.83 49.33 12.51
N LEU A 13 39.69 48.88 12.01
CA LEU A 13 38.54 48.54 12.85
C LEU A 13 38.39 47.03 12.82
N LEU A 14 38.95 46.42 13.85
CA LEU A 14 38.66 45.07 14.30
C LEU A 14 37.18 45.05 14.70
N LEU A 15 36.32 44.47 13.86
CA LEU A 15 35.01 44.04 14.33
C LEU A 15 35.19 42.69 15.04
N PRO A 16 34.67 42.53 16.27
CA PRO A 16 34.87 41.34 17.07
C PRO A 16 34.17 40.13 16.44
N MET A 17 34.85 38.98 16.53
CA MET A 17 34.28 37.64 16.49
C MET A 17 33.04 37.57 17.39
N THR A 18 31.86 37.61 16.80
CA THR A 18 30.68 37.01 17.42
C THR A 18 30.31 35.79 16.58
N ALA A 19 30.91 34.67 16.96
CA ALA A 19 30.53 33.35 16.52
C ALA A 19 29.08 33.10 16.94
N ILE A 20 28.13 33.35 16.03
CA ILE A 20 26.77 32.86 16.18
C ILE A 20 26.78 31.41 15.69
N VAL A 21 27.30 30.52 16.54
CA VAL A 21 27.06 29.08 16.45
C VAL A 21 25.62 28.89 16.93
N PHE A 22 24.65 29.15 16.06
CA PHE A 22 23.29 28.66 16.26
C PHE A 22 23.32 27.18 15.92
N ALA A 23 23.81 26.38 16.87
CA ALA A 23 23.56 24.96 16.95
C ALA A 23 22.06 24.79 17.21
N CYS A 24 21.27 24.95 16.14
CA CYS A 24 19.89 24.52 16.13
C CYS A 24 19.96 22.98 16.17
N LEU A 25 19.86 22.43 17.37
CA LEU A 25 19.56 21.04 17.63
C LEU A 25 18.42 20.67 16.69
N ILE A 26 18.75 19.98 15.60
CA ILE A 26 17.76 19.35 14.75
C ILE A 26 17.15 18.29 15.65
N PRO A 27 15.88 18.41 16.09
CA PRO A 27 15.24 17.29 16.73
C PRO A 27 15.08 16.29 15.59
N SER A 28 15.97 15.30 15.56
CA SER A 28 15.73 14.09 14.79
C SER A 28 14.45 13.49 15.35
N CYS A 29 13.31 13.85 14.74
CA CYS A 29 12.09 13.04 14.79
C CYS A 29 12.35 11.78 13.96
N GLY A 30 13.34 11.01 14.40
CA GLY A 30 13.39 9.57 14.22
C GLY A 30 12.33 9.00 15.12
N SER A 31 11.13 8.86 14.58
CA SER A 31 10.13 7.95 15.11
C SER A 31 9.52 7.28 13.90
N ARG A 32 10.14 6.17 13.52
CA ARG A 32 9.55 5.14 12.70
C ARG A 32 9.02 4.10 13.69
N PRO A 33 7.74 4.13 14.10
CA PRO A 33 7.19 3.02 14.85
C PRO A 33 6.96 1.90 13.84
N GLY A 34 7.93 0.98 13.77
CA GLY A 34 7.62 -0.40 13.47
C GLY A 34 6.76 -0.92 14.62
N ALA A 35 5.45 -0.94 14.41
CA ALA A 35 4.51 -1.70 15.22
C ALA A 35 3.27 -1.91 14.36
N ALA A 36 3.00 -3.18 14.06
CA ALA A 36 1.81 -3.65 13.37
C ALA A 36 0.55 -3.30 14.18
N ILE A 37 0.10 -2.06 14.07
CA ILE A 37 -1.32 -1.75 14.24
C ILE A 37 -1.97 -2.45 13.05
N ALA A 38 -2.77 -3.48 13.31
CA ALA A 38 -3.56 -4.13 12.28
C ALA A 38 -4.29 -3.03 11.50
N ASP A 39 -3.86 -2.79 10.25
CA ASP A 39 -4.39 -1.70 9.43
C ASP A 39 -5.91 -1.89 9.32
N PRO A 40 -6.73 -1.01 9.94
CA PRO A 40 -8.18 -1.19 9.97
C PRO A 40 -8.80 -1.18 8.57
N ALA A 41 -8.15 -0.52 7.60
CA ALA A 41 -8.58 -0.55 6.21
C ALA A 41 -8.30 -1.93 5.61
N PHE A 42 -7.10 -2.49 5.82
CA PHE A 42 -6.78 -3.84 5.34
C PHE A 42 -7.61 -4.92 6.03
N ALA A 43 -7.96 -4.76 7.32
CA ALA A 43 -8.83 -5.70 8.02
C ALA A 43 -10.20 -5.88 7.33
N LYS A 44 -10.76 -4.79 6.76
CA LYS A 44 -11.99 -4.87 5.96
C LYS A 44 -11.77 -5.65 4.67
N VAL A 45 -10.64 -5.42 3.99
CA VAL A 45 -10.27 -6.13 2.76
C VAL A 45 -10.09 -7.63 3.03
N ALA A 46 -9.30 -7.99 4.04
CA ALA A 46 -9.13 -9.36 4.48
C ALA A 46 -10.51 -10.00 4.76
N GLY A 47 -11.40 -9.26 5.41
CA GLY A 47 -12.73 -9.75 5.68
C GLY A 47 -13.56 -10.07 4.44
N VAL A 48 -13.46 -9.26 3.38
CA VAL A 48 -14.09 -9.51 2.07
C VAL A 48 -13.47 -10.73 1.38
N LEU A 49 -12.14 -10.85 1.40
CA LEU A 49 -11.43 -12.00 0.81
C LEU A 49 -11.83 -13.32 1.47
N GLU A 50 -11.90 -13.34 2.80
CA GLU A 50 -12.31 -14.51 3.57
C GLU A 50 -13.75 -14.95 3.28
N ALA A 51 -14.66 -14.01 3.09
CA ALA A 51 -16.06 -14.30 2.82
C ALA A 51 -16.30 -14.77 1.38
N ASN A 52 -15.58 -14.18 0.40
CA ASN A 52 -15.92 -14.32 -1.02
C ASN A 52 -14.88 -15.05 -1.87
N CYS A 53 -13.61 -15.12 -1.44
CA CYS A 53 -12.50 -15.59 -2.28
C CYS A 53 -11.87 -16.88 -1.77
N VAL A 54 -11.61 -16.96 -0.46
CA VAL A 54 -10.78 -18.04 0.14
C VAL A 54 -11.41 -19.43 -0.02
N HIS A 55 -12.74 -19.56 -0.12
CA HIS A 55 -13.39 -20.85 -0.37
C HIS A 55 -12.87 -21.57 -1.62
N CYS A 56 -12.56 -20.81 -2.68
CA CYS A 56 -12.09 -21.33 -3.97
C CYS A 56 -10.62 -21.02 -4.27
N HIS A 57 -10.02 -20.01 -3.63
CA HIS A 57 -8.63 -19.62 -3.81
C HIS A 57 -7.71 -20.03 -2.64
N GLY A 58 -8.29 -20.66 -1.62
CA GLY A 58 -7.59 -21.17 -0.44
C GLY A 58 -6.96 -22.55 -0.65
N ASP A 59 -6.94 -23.35 0.42
CA ASP A 59 -6.36 -24.70 0.42
C ASP A 59 -7.03 -25.66 -0.57
N ASN A 60 -8.33 -25.48 -0.81
CA ASN A 60 -9.13 -26.32 -1.72
C ASN A 60 -9.14 -25.82 -3.17
N ARG A 61 -8.24 -24.90 -3.54
CA ARG A 61 -8.24 -24.30 -4.88
C ARG A 61 -7.89 -25.31 -5.98
N LEU A 62 -8.40 -25.07 -7.17
CA LEU A 62 -7.90 -25.71 -8.39
C LEU A 62 -6.51 -25.17 -8.74
N SER A 63 -5.65 -26.02 -9.29
CA SER A 63 -4.24 -25.70 -9.57
C SER A 63 -4.02 -24.50 -10.50
N HIS A 64 -4.98 -24.19 -11.37
CA HIS A 64 -4.93 -23.07 -12.30
C HIS A 64 -5.40 -21.73 -11.68
N MET A 65 -5.95 -21.74 -10.46
CA MET A 65 -6.39 -20.52 -9.78
C MET A 65 -5.27 -19.93 -8.91
N PRO A 66 -5.09 -18.59 -8.90
CA PRO A 66 -4.09 -17.95 -8.06
C PRO A 66 -4.41 -18.17 -6.57
N PRO A 67 -3.41 -18.43 -5.72
CA PRO A 67 -3.62 -18.62 -4.29
C PRO A 67 -3.95 -17.30 -3.59
N ILE A 68 -4.88 -17.35 -2.63
CA ILE A 68 -5.22 -16.24 -1.72
C ILE A 68 -5.40 -16.80 -0.30
N ASN A 69 -4.41 -17.57 0.17
CA ASN A 69 -4.42 -18.18 1.51
C ASN A 69 -4.03 -17.19 2.60
N ASP A 70 -3.18 -16.23 2.25
CA ASP A 70 -2.59 -15.30 3.21
C ASP A 70 -2.14 -14.01 2.52
N SER A 71 -1.70 -13.06 3.34
CA SER A 71 -1.23 -11.76 2.88
C SER A 71 0.03 -11.82 2.01
N ALA A 72 0.86 -12.87 2.13
CA ALA A 72 2.06 -13.02 1.31
C ALA A 72 1.69 -13.47 -0.10
N GLU A 73 0.81 -14.46 -0.25
CA GLU A 73 0.28 -14.86 -1.56
C GLU A 73 -0.49 -13.72 -2.23
N LEU A 74 -1.31 -12.98 -1.47
CA LEU A 74 -1.97 -11.78 -1.99
C LEU A 74 -0.95 -10.74 -2.48
N ALA A 75 0.14 -10.50 -1.73
CA ALA A 75 1.17 -9.54 -2.12
C ALA A 75 1.87 -9.90 -3.43
N ARG A 76 2.03 -11.19 -3.74
CA ARG A 76 2.60 -11.64 -5.03
C ARG A 76 1.70 -11.29 -6.22
N LEU A 77 0.42 -11.04 -5.99
CA LEU A 77 -0.53 -10.61 -7.02
C LEU A 77 -0.53 -9.09 -7.23
N VAL A 78 0.20 -8.31 -6.42
CA VAL A 78 0.24 -6.84 -6.47
C VAL A 78 1.47 -6.35 -7.22
N GLY A 79 1.28 -5.46 -8.20
CA GLY A 79 2.39 -4.88 -8.98
C GLY A 79 1.93 -4.19 -10.26
N SER A 80 2.83 -3.45 -10.92
CA SER A 80 2.51 -2.68 -12.13
C SER A 80 2.03 -3.54 -13.30
N ASN A 81 2.48 -4.80 -13.37
CA ASN A 81 2.15 -5.80 -14.38
C ASN A 81 1.55 -7.08 -13.76
N ALA A 82 0.90 -6.95 -12.60
CA ALA A 82 0.32 -8.08 -11.87
C ALA A 82 -1.22 -8.08 -11.97
N TRP A 83 -1.86 -9.03 -11.28
CA TRP A 83 -3.33 -9.16 -11.25
C TRP A 83 -4.01 -7.96 -10.57
N ILE A 84 -3.32 -7.38 -9.59
CA ILE A 84 -3.74 -6.21 -8.82
C ILE A 84 -2.74 -5.10 -9.13
N VAL A 85 -3.20 -4.06 -9.81
CA VAL A 85 -2.39 -2.91 -10.21
C VAL A 85 -2.68 -1.75 -9.26
N PRO A 86 -1.73 -1.38 -8.36
CA PRO A 86 -1.91 -0.28 -7.42
C PRO A 86 -2.38 1.01 -8.11
N GLY A 87 -3.41 1.64 -7.53
CA GLY A 87 -4.02 2.88 -8.01
C GLY A 87 -4.89 2.74 -9.25
N LYS A 88 -5.05 1.52 -9.80
CA LYS A 88 -5.72 1.30 -11.09
C LYS A 88 -6.71 0.14 -11.02
N PRO A 89 -7.85 0.28 -10.30
CA PRO A 89 -8.80 -0.81 -10.15
C PRO A 89 -9.34 -1.33 -11.49
N GLU A 90 -9.70 -0.46 -12.44
CA GLU A 90 -10.24 -0.87 -13.74
C GLU A 90 -9.22 -1.62 -14.61
N ARG A 91 -7.92 -1.43 -14.35
CA ARG A 91 -6.84 -2.15 -15.04
C ARG A 91 -6.40 -3.40 -14.28
N SER A 92 -6.89 -3.61 -13.06
CA SER A 92 -6.59 -4.78 -12.27
C SER A 92 -7.49 -5.92 -12.71
N ARG A 93 -6.92 -6.97 -13.28
CA ARG A 93 -7.69 -8.16 -13.68
C ARG A 93 -8.46 -8.75 -12.50
N PHE A 94 -7.89 -8.71 -11.29
CA PHE A 94 -8.56 -9.07 -10.03
C PHE A 94 -9.89 -8.33 -9.85
N PHE A 95 -9.94 -7.03 -10.09
CA PHE A 95 -11.16 -6.24 -9.91
C PHE A 95 -12.16 -6.47 -11.04
N GLN A 96 -11.68 -6.58 -12.28
CA GLN A 96 -12.53 -6.83 -13.45
C GLN A 96 -13.36 -8.11 -13.27
N VAL A 97 -12.73 -9.23 -12.91
CA VAL A 97 -13.44 -10.52 -12.78
C VAL A 97 -14.48 -10.53 -11.66
N VAL A 98 -14.25 -9.75 -10.60
CA VAL A 98 -15.21 -9.55 -9.49
C VAL A 98 -16.42 -8.71 -9.92
N THR A 99 -16.30 -7.92 -11.00
CA THR A 99 -17.37 -7.04 -11.50
C THR A 99 -18.11 -7.61 -12.71
N PHE A 100 -17.64 -8.72 -13.27
CA PHE A 100 -18.33 -9.39 -14.35
C PHE A 100 -19.67 -9.96 -13.86
N GLY A 101 -20.69 -9.93 -14.71
CA GLY A 101 -21.94 -10.63 -14.44
C GLY A 101 -21.73 -12.14 -14.48
N ASP A 102 -22.52 -12.90 -13.71
CA ASP A 102 -22.33 -14.34 -13.48
C ASP A 102 -22.27 -15.19 -14.77
N ALA A 103 -22.91 -14.74 -15.85
CA ALA A 103 -22.91 -15.43 -17.15
C ALA A 103 -21.61 -15.21 -17.97
N ILE A 104 -20.74 -14.30 -17.56
CA ILE A 104 -19.51 -13.97 -18.29
C ILE A 104 -18.41 -14.97 -17.91
N PRO A 105 -17.72 -15.60 -18.88
CA PRO A 105 -16.61 -16.50 -18.59
C PRO A 105 -15.52 -15.86 -17.74
N GLY A 106 -15.18 -16.52 -16.63
CA GLY A 106 -14.20 -16.04 -15.66
C GLY A 106 -14.75 -14.99 -14.70
N ALA A 107 -16.06 -14.75 -14.65
CA ALA A 107 -16.69 -14.04 -13.55
C ALA A 107 -16.40 -14.74 -12.22
N MET A 108 -16.19 -13.95 -11.18
CA MET A 108 -15.88 -14.43 -9.85
C MET A 108 -16.99 -14.04 -8.87
N PRO A 109 -17.40 -14.96 -7.99
CA PRO A 109 -16.84 -16.30 -7.83
C PRO A 109 -17.40 -17.32 -8.84
N PRO A 110 -16.70 -18.44 -9.10
CA PRO A 110 -17.06 -19.38 -10.17
C PRO A 110 -18.38 -20.13 -9.89
N THR A 111 -18.88 -20.03 -8.67
CA THR A 111 -20.17 -20.53 -8.20
C THR A 111 -21.35 -19.64 -8.59
N GLY A 112 -21.12 -18.50 -9.27
CA GLY A 112 -22.17 -17.67 -9.85
C GLY A 112 -23.00 -16.89 -8.84
N HIS A 113 -22.45 -16.57 -7.67
CA HIS A 113 -23.06 -15.61 -6.75
C HIS A 113 -22.35 -14.26 -6.87
N ALA A 114 -23.08 -13.21 -7.24
CA ALA A 114 -22.50 -11.87 -7.26
C ALA A 114 -21.98 -11.45 -5.87
N ILE A 115 -20.79 -10.85 -5.84
CA ILE A 115 -20.23 -10.23 -4.63
C ILE A 115 -21.06 -8.97 -4.31
N ALA A 116 -21.36 -8.77 -3.02
CA ALA A 116 -22.16 -7.63 -2.59
C ALA A 116 -21.51 -6.30 -3.03
N ARG A 117 -22.33 -5.34 -3.47
CA ARG A 117 -21.82 -4.03 -3.96
C ARG A 117 -20.92 -3.31 -2.95
N GLN A 118 -21.20 -3.48 -1.65
CA GLN A 118 -20.39 -2.91 -0.57
C GLN A 118 -18.99 -3.53 -0.52
N ASP A 119 -18.90 -4.86 -0.66
CA ASP A 119 -17.63 -5.59 -0.71
C ASP A 119 -16.81 -5.22 -1.95
N VAL A 120 -17.47 -5.14 -3.12
CA VAL A 120 -16.82 -4.66 -4.34
C VAL A 120 -16.27 -3.24 -4.17
N ALA A 121 -17.02 -2.35 -3.49
CA ALA A 121 -16.56 -0.99 -3.21
C ALA A 121 -15.35 -0.95 -2.27
N ILE A 122 -15.28 -1.83 -1.26
CA ILE A 122 -14.12 -1.97 -0.38
C ILE A 122 -12.88 -2.38 -1.19
N LEU A 123 -13.00 -3.38 -2.07
CA LEU A 123 -11.90 -3.83 -2.92
C LEU A 123 -11.43 -2.72 -3.87
N ARG A 124 -12.39 -2.01 -4.51
CA ARG A 124 -12.08 -0.88 -5.39
C ARG A 124 -11.29 0.20 -4.67
N HIS A 125 -11.77 0.60 -3.49
CA HIS A 125 -11.13 1.63 -2.68
C HIS A 125 -9.71 1.21 -2.26
N TRP A 126 -9.54 -0.02 -1.78
CA TRP A 126 -8.23 -0.54 -1.41
C TRP A 126 -7.23 -0.53 -2.57
N ILE A 127 -7.64 -0.95 -3.77
CA ILE A 127 -6.77 -0.90 -4.95
C ILE A 127 -6.45 0.56 -5.33
N THR A 128 -7.43 1.45 -5.25
CA THR A 128 -7.24 2.89 -5.49
C THR A 128 -6.20 3.49 -4.55
N GLU A 129 -6.22 3.09 -3.27
CA GLU A 129 -5.27 3.49 -2.23
C GLU A 129 -3.90 2.80 -2.32
N GLY A 130 -3.63 2.10 -3.42
CA GLY A 130 -2.34 1.49 -3.71
C GLY A 130 -2.24 0.01 -3.32
N ALA A 131 -3.34 -0.66 -3.03
CA ALA A 131 -3.38 -2.08 -2.68
C ALA A 131 -2.40 -2.45 -1.54
N ARG A 132 -2.30 -1.59 -0.53
CA ARG A 132 -1.35 -1.74 0.58
C ARG A 132 -1.69 -2.97 1.42
N ILE A 133 -0.66 -3.74 1.75
CA ILE A 133 -0.73 -4.94 2.59
C ILE A 133 0.19 -4.71 3.79
N PRO A 134 -0.24 -4.99 5.04
CA PRO A 134 0.61 -4.84 6.22
C PRO A 134 1.90 -5.66 6.13
N GLU A 135 3.02 -5.01 6.43
CA GLU A 135 4.34 -5.64 6.50
C GLU A 135 4.60 -6.25 7.88
N GLY A 136 5.59 -7.15 7.98
CA GLY A 136 6.13 -7.65 9.25
C GLY A 136 5.45 -8.89 9.84
N ARG A 137 4.24 -9.27 9.38
CA ARG A 137 3.61 -10.56 9.72
C ARG A 137 2.76 -11.07 8.55
N ILE A 138 2.84 -12.36 8.27
CA ILE A 138 1.92 -13.04 7.35
C ILE A 138 0.57 -13.19 8.06
N ILE A 139 -0.48 -12.66 7.44
CA ILE A 139 -1.86 -12.76 7.92
C ILE A 139 -2.52 -13.91 7.15
N SER A 140 -2.82 -15.00 7.83
CA SER A 140 -3.57 -16.13 7.26
C SER A 140 -5.04 -15.76 7.11
N PHE A 141 -5.62 -16.06 5.95
CA PHE A 141 -7.04 -15.89 5.67
C PHE A 141 -7.77 -17.22 5.83
N HIS A 142 -8.92 -17.18 6.49
CA HIS A 142 -9.74 -18.37 6.69
C HIS A 142 -11.09 -18.19 6.01
N PRO A 143 -11.61 -19.20 5.30
CA PRO A 143 -12.91 -19.09 4.66
C PRO A 143 -14.00 -18.82 5.71
N ARG A 144 -14.78 -17.75 5.52
CA ARG A 144 -15.88 -17.36 6.42
C ARG A 144 -17.22 -17.47 5.70
N GLY A 145 -18.29 -17.68 6.48
CA GLY A 145 -19.64 -17.84 5.97
C GLY A 145 -19.89 -19.22 5.33
N LYS A 146 -21.13 -19.42 4.85
CA LYS A 146 -21.48 -20.64 4.12
C LYS A 146 -20.73 -20.66 2.79
N ARG A 147 -20.31 -21.85 2.34
CA ARG A 147 -19.80 -22.02 0.98
C ARG A 147 -20.82 -21.43 0.00
N PRO A 148 -20.41 -20.50 -0.86
CA PRO A 148 -21.34 -19.93 -1.81
C PRO A 148 -21.83 -21.00 -2.79
N ARG A 149 -23.12 -20.94 -3.15
CA ARG A 149 -23.88 -21.99 -3.85
C ARG A 149 -23.08 -22.64 -4.99
N SER A 150 -22.55 -23.82 -4.74
CA SER A 150 -22.44 -24.87 -5.74
C SER A 150 -23.71 -25.71 -5.59
N GLU A 151 -24.80 -25.29 -6.23
CA GLU A 151 -25.85 -26.29 -6.54
C GLU A 151 -25.32 -27.21 -7.65
#